data_AF-A0A6N8QG40-F1
#
_entry.id   AF-A0A6N8QG40-F1
#
_cell.length_a   1.000
_cell.length_b   1.000
_cell.length_c   1.000
_cell.angle_alpha   90.00
_cell.angle_beta   90.00
_cell.angle_gamma   90.00
#
_symmetry.space_group_name_H-M   'P 1'
#
loop_
_entity.id
_entity.type
_entity.pdbx_description
1 polymer ?
#
loop_
_entity_poly.entity_id
_entity_poly.type
_entity_poly.pdbx_seq_one_letter_code
_entity_poly.pdbx_strand_id
1 'polypeptide(L)' 'PKAANAKALTEAIGARGERILTLPRGFYLKKNFTSALLARHFLIQ' A
#
# COMPACT_ATOMS: atom_id res chain seq x y z
N PRO A 1 -2.52 5.72 0.63
CA PRO A 1 -3.49 5.65 -0.49
C PRO A 1 -2.73 5.62 -1.81
N LYS A 2 -3.24 4.92 -2.82
CA LYS A 2 -2.65 4.93 -4.17
C LYS A 2 -3.66 5.53 -5.14
N ALA A 3 -3.79 6.85 -5.04
CA ALA A 3 -4.85 7.61 -5.68
C ALA A 3 -4.32 8.95 -6.18
N ALA A 4 -4.98 9.53 -7.20
CA ALA A 4 -4.62 10.84 -7.74
C ALA A 4 -4.83 11.96 -6.70
N ASN A 5 -5.83 11.82 -5.83
CA ASN A 5 -6.14 12.76 -4.76
C ASN A 5 -6.99 12.08 -3.67
N ALA A 6 -7.26 12.79 -2.58
CA ALA A 6 -8.07 12.30 -1.45
C ALA A 6 -9.58 12.18 -1.74
N LYS A 7 -10.04 12.58 -2.93
CA LYS A 7 -11.44 12.47 -3.36
C LYS A 7 -11.67 11.30 -4.32
N ALA A 8 -10.61 10.66 -4.82
CA ALA A 8 -10.72 9.54 -5.75
C ALA A 8 -11.29 8.30 -5.07
N LEU A 9 -12.15 7.56 -5.77
CA LEU A 9 -12.85 6.40 -5.26
C LEU A 9 -12.69 5.20 -6.20
N THR A 10 -12.72 3.99 -5.64
CA THR A 10 -12.80 2.72 -6.36
C THR A 10 -13.77 1.78 -5.66
N GLU A 11 -14.27 0.77 -6.37
CA GLU A 11 -15.18 -0.23 -5.82
C GLU A 11 -14.44 -1.18 -4.87
N ALA A 12 -15.11 -1.57 -3.79
CA ALA A 12 -14.63 -2.56 -2.84
C ALA A 12 -15.81 -3.34 -2.24
N ILE A 13 -15.49 -4.39 -1.49
CA ILE A 13 -16.47 -5.19 -0.75
C ILE A 13 -16.51 -4.69 0.69
N GLY A 14 -17.70 -4.31 1.15
CA GLY A 14 -17.99 -3.87 2.51
C GLY A 14 -18.03 -5.03 3.50
N ALA A 15 -18.18 -4.69 4.78
CA ALA A 15 -18.11 -5.69 5.86
C ALA A 15 -19.22 -6.75 5.79
N ARG A 16 -20.33 -6.49 5.09
CA ARG A 16 -21.45 -7.43 4.90
C ARG A 16 -21.55 -7.95 3.46
N GLY A 17 -20.48 -7.81 2.67
CA GLY A 17 -20.43 -8.29 1.28
C GLY A 17 -21.04 -7.33 0.26
N GLU A 18 -21.53 -6.17 0.68
CA GLU A 18 -22.10 -5.17 -0.21
C GLU A 18 -21.01 -4.45 -1.02
N ARG A 19 -21.34 -4.01 -2.24
CA ARG A 19 -20.44 -3.15 -3.01
C ARG A 19 -20.42 -1.75 -2.40
N ILE A 20 -19.24 -1.25 -2.08
CA ILE A 20 -19.00 0.10 -1.55
C ILE A 20 -17.99 0.87 -2.42
N LEU A 21 -17.97 2.20 -2.28
CA LEU A 21 -16.89 3.03 -2.79
C LEU A 21 -15.94 3.43 -1.66
N THR A 22 -14.63 3.30 -1.89
CA THR A 22 -13.62 3.68 -0.90
C THR A 22 -12.36 4.23 -1.57
N LEU A 23 -11.44 4.77 -0.77
CA LEU A 23 -10.15 5.26 -1.26
C LEU A 23 -9.31 4.09 -1.83
N PRO A 24 -8.77 4.23 -3.05
CA PRO A 24 -7.85 3.24 -3.60
C PRO A 24 -6.64 3.00 -2.68
N ARG A 25 -6.37 1.74 -2.40
CA ARG A 25 -5.23 1.29 -1.60
C ARG A 25 -4.19 0.66 -2.53
N GLY A 26 -2.93 0.78 -2.15
CA GLY A 26 -1.82 0.14 -2.85
C GLY A 26 -0.87 -0.47 -1.81
N PHE A 27 -0.12 -1.48 -2.24
CA PHE A 27 0.91 -2.07 -1.40
C PHE A 27 2.15 -1.18 -1.40
N TYR A 28 2.77 -1.06 -0.23
CA TYR A 28 4.05 -0.39 -0.02
C TYR A 28 4.93 -1.26 0.85
N LEU A 29 6.20 -1.40 0.47
CA LEU A 29 7.19 -2.02 1.35
C LEU A 29 7.58 -1.02 2.44
N LYS A 30 7.65 -1.50 3.69
CA LYS A 30 8.13 -0.66 4.80
C LYS A 30 9.62 -0.37 4.63
N LYS A 31 10.08 0.79 5.08
CA LYS A 31 11.49 1.20 5.02
C LYS A 31 12.45 0.18 5.65
N ASN A 32 12.06 -0.48 6.74
CA ASN A 32 12.92 -1.47 7.40
C ASN A 32 13.10 -2.73 6.53
N PHE A 33 12.08 -3.10 5.74
CA PHE A 33 12.18 -4.23 4.82
C PHE A 33 13.20 -3.92 3.71
N THR A 34 13.09 -2.77 3.06
CA THR A 34 14.02 -2.39 1.98
C THR A 34 15.42 -2.07 2.52
N SER A 35 15.54 -1.51 3.72
CA SER A 35 16.84 -1.28 4.37
C SER A 35 17.61 -2.57 4.60
N ALA A 36 16.95 -3.65 5.03
CA ALA A 36 17.60 -4.95 5.17
C ALA A 36 18.11 -5.51 3.83
N LEU A 37 17.37 -5.29 2.74
CA LEU A 37 17.81 -5.68 1.39
C LEU A 37 19.06 -4.92 0.95
N LEU A 38 19.10 -3.60 1.20
CA LEU A 38 20.25 -2.77 0.86
C LEU A 38 21.48 -3.13 1.70
N ALA A 39 21.32 -3.33 3.01
CA ALA A 39 22.40 -3.76 3.90
C ALA A 39 23.03 -5.09 3.42
N ARG A 40 22.18 -6.07 3.07
CA ARG A 40 22.63 -7.33 2.48
C ARG A 40 23.35 -7.15 1.14
N HIS A 41 22.83 -6.29 0.26
CA HIS A 41 23.39 -6.10 -1.09
C HIS A 41 24.77 -5.42 -1.06
N PHE A 42 24.94 -4.42 -0.20
CA PHE A 42 26.18 -3.64 -0.11
C PHE A 42 27.15 -4.12 0.99
N LEU A 43 26.84 -5.24 1.67
CA LEU A 43 27.62 -5.75 2.81
C LEU A 43 27.82 -4.71 3.93
N ILE A 44 26.84 -3.80 4.09
CA ILE A 44 26.84 -2.82 5.17
C ILE A 44 26.22 -3.51 6.39
N GLN A 45 27.02 -3.75 7.43
CA GLN A 45 26.55 -4.26 8.73
C GLN A 45 25.94 -3.15 9.57
#